data_AF-A0A820ZTE5-F1
#
_entry.id   AF-A0A820ZTE5-F1
#
_cell.length_a   1.000
_cell.length_b   1.000
_cell.length_c   1.000
_cell.angle_alpha   90.00
_cell.angle_beta   90.00
_cell.angle_gamma   90.00
#
_symmetry.space_group_name_H-M   'P 1'
#
loop_
_entity.id
_entity.type
_entity.pdbx_description
1 polymer ?
#
loop_
_entity_poly.entity_id
_entity_poly.type
_entity_poly.pdbx_seq_one_letter_code
_entity_poly.pdbx_strand_id
1 'polypeptide(L)'
;MAENETNLAENLQRHLIRSLCTDMCDAIIRELDSSANAKTGQLSIEERNKIIQKMSEPNRSQLSKVNESLNGKNVDTTLTRLEDACSELLQLILKRPNKKSEKDLILEIREKLKSKLTDEQDPAMILHLTVTLLFYVVQDGRFIHAPGKSVPTLIKFLSKNLPTNINQRLHEMQEFVIHQSAAGASAQLSNEKIEFIKKLGLSAKEKMSFASFGSETNEAS
;
A
#
# COMPACT_ATOMS: atom_id res chain seq x y z
N MET A 1 10.07 15.19 16.70
CA MET A 1 10.12 13.84 16.05
C MET A 1 8.75 13.16 16.05
N ALA A 2 8.02 13.18 17.17
CA ALA A 2 6.66 12.62 17.28
C ALA A 2 5.64 13.24 16.30
N GLU A 3 5.69 14.54 16.04
CA GLU A 3 4.71 15.25 15.20
C GLU A 3 4.71 14.80 13.72
N ASN A 4 5.88 14.46 13.17
CA ASN A 4 6.01 13.91 11.81
C ASN A 4 5.57 12.43 11.73
N GLU A 5 5.74 11.66 12.80
CA GLU A 5 5.31 10.26 12.87
C GLU A 5 3.77 10.16 13.02
N THR A 6 3.16 11.02 13.85
CA THR A 6 1.69 11.15 13.95
C THR A 6 1.06 11.53 12.61
N ASN A 7 1.67 12.46 11.87
CA ASN A 7 1.20 12.85 10.54
C ASN A 7 1.27 11.70 9.52
N LEU A 8 2.30 10.84 9.61
CA LEU A 8 2.43 9.68 8.72
C LEU A 8 1.31 8.66 8.97
N ALA A 9 1.06 8.28 10.22
CA ALA A 9 0.03 7.31 10.57
C ALA A 9 -1.36 7.78 10.09
N GLU A 10 -1.72 9.05 10.32
CA GLU A 10 -2.98 9.62 9.82
C GLU A 10 -3.06 9.61 8.28
N ASN A 11 -1.96 9.91 7.59
CA ASN A 11 -1.93 9.90 6.14
C ASN A 11 -2.07 8.49 5.56
N LEU A 12 -1.48 7.48 6.22
CA LEU A 12 -1.62 6.08 5.84
C LEU A 12 -3.05 5.58 6.08
N GLN A 13 -3.65 5.89 7.23
CA GLN A 13 -5.05 5.59 7.52
C GLN A 13 -5.98 6.20 6.45
N ARG A 14 -5.79 7.48 6.13
CA ARG A 14 -6.55 8.16 5.09
C ARG A 14 -6.34 7.54 3.71
N HIS A 15 -5.12 7.08 3.40
CA HIS A 15 -4.83 6.39 2.15
C HIS A 15 -5.57 5.05 2.08
N LEU A 16 -5.56 4.26 3.16
CA LEU A 16 -6.28 2.99 3.24
C LEU A 16 -7.79 3.17 3.05
N ILE A 17 -8.37 4.19 3.69
CA ILE A 17 -9.78 4.55 3.51
C ILE A 17 -10.08 4.87 2.05
N ARG A 18 -9.28 5.75 1.44
CA ARG A 18 -9.52 6.22 0.07
C ARG A 18 -9.22 5.20 -1.02
N SER A 19 -8.46 4.15 -0.70
CA SER A 19 -8.13 3.06 -1.63
C SER A 19 -9.01 1.85 -1.33
N LEU A 20 -8.55 0.94 -0.47
CA LEU A 20 -9.18 -0.36 -0.26
C LEU A 20 -10.61 -0.25 0.32
N CYS A 21 -10.86 0.68 1.25
CA CYS A 21 -12.21 0.82 1.80
C CYS A 21 -13.19 1.40 0.77
N THR A 22 -12.73 2.32 -0.08
CA THR A 22 -13.51 2.79 -1.24
C THR A 22 -13.79 1.65 -2.20
N ASP A 23 -12.80 0.83 -2.54
CA ASP A 23 -12.98 -0.32 -3.44
C ASP A 23 -14.04 -1.30 -2.89
N MET A 24 -14.02 -1.56 -1.58
CA MET A 24 -15.02 -2.40 -0.93
C MET A 24 -16.42 -1.77 -0.98
N CYS A 25 -16.54 -0.46 -0.70
CA CYS A 25 -17.81 0.24 -0.81
C CYS A 25 -18.37 0.19 -2.24
N ASP A 26 -17.51 0.43 -3.23
CA ASP A 26 -17.89 0.39 -4.64
C ASP A 26 -18.31 -1.02 -5.07
N ALA A 27 -17.67 -2.06 -4.53
CA ALA A 27 -18.06 -3.45 -4.77
C ALA A 27 -19.46 -3.75 -4.22
N ILE A 28 -19.78 -3.30 -3.00
CA ILE A 28 -21.13 -3.44 -2.42
C ILE A 28 -22.16 -2.69 -3.28
N ILE A 29 -21.85 -1.46 -3.71
CA ILE A 29 -22.73 -0.66 -4.57
C ILE A 29 -23.00 -1.38 -5.90
N ARG A 30 -21.96 -1.98 -6.50
CA ARG A 30 -22.08 -2.74 -7.75
C ARG A 30 -22.92 -3.99 -7.65
N GLU A 31 -22.84 -4.68 -6.51
CA GLU A 31 -23.68 -5.84 -6.24
C GLU A 31 -25.15 -5.45 -6.09
N LEU A 32 -25.42 -4.29 -5.48
CA LEU A 32 -26.78 -3.81 -5.20
C LEU A 32 -27.41 -3.00 -6.35
N ASP A 33 -26.61 -2.45 -7.27
CA ASP A 33 -27.07 -1.67 -8.41
C ASP A 33 -26.24 -1.99 -9.67
N SER A 34 -26.88 -2.71 -10.60
CA SER A 34 -26.25 -3.14 -11.85
C SER A 34 -25.86 -1.97 -12.77
N SER A 35 -26.42 -0.77 -12.60
CA SER A 35 -25.99 0.41 -13.35
C SER A 35 -24.56 0.84 -13.02
N ALA A 36 -24.03 0.45 -11.86
CA ALA A 36 -22.64 0.70 -11.47
C ALA A 36 -21.64 -0.26 -12.15
N ASN A 37 -22.10 -1.39 -12.70
CA ASN A 37 -21.24 -2.39 -13.36
C ASN A 37 -20.67 -1.94 -14.70
N ALA A 38 -21.24 -0.90 -15.32
CA ALA A 38 -20.74 -0.34 -16.57
C ALA A 38 -19.39 0.38 -16.42
N LYS A 39 -18.91 0.62 -15.18
CA LYS A 39 -17.70 1.40 -14.92
C LYS A 39 -16.56 0.54 -14.38
N THR A 40 -15.41 0.65 -15.04
CA THR A 40 -14.13 0.12 -14.59
C THR A 40 -13.46 1.09 -13.61
N GLY A 41 -12.96 0.59 -12.47
CA GLY A 41 -12.22 1.38 -11.48
C GLY A 41 -13.07 1.92 -10.32
N GLN A 42 -12.56 2.88 -9.55
CA GLN A 42 -13.30 3.45 -8.42
C GLN A 42 -14.39 4.43 -8.88
N LEU A 43 -15.52 4.42 -8.19
CA LEU A 43 -16.60 5.39 -8.40
C LEU A 43 -16.24 6.73 -7.76
N SER A 44 -16.54 7.82 -8.46
CA SER A 44 -16.40 9.16 -7.88
C SER A 44 -17.35 9.34 -6.69
N ILE A 45 -17.07 10.33 -5.84
CA ILE A 45 -17.94 10.67 -4.69
C ILE A 45 -19.35 11.03 -5.20
N GLU A 46 -19.43 11.84 -6.26
CA GLU A 46 -20.67 12.28 -6.88
C GLU A 46 -21.45 11.11 -7.49
N GLU A 47 -20.74 10.15 -8.08
CA GLU A 47 -21.33 8.95 -8.66
C GLU A 47 -21.93 8.05 -7.59
N ARG A 48 -21.18 7.76 -6.51
CA ARG A 48 -21.69 7.02 -5.36
C ARG A 48 -22.93 7.69 -4.78
N ASN A 49 -22.88 9.01 -4.56
CA ASN A 49 -24.02 9.76 -4.05
C ASN A 49 -25.26 9.63 -4.95
N LYS A 50 -25.08 9.78 -6.28
CA LYS A 50 -26.18 9.66 -7.25
C LYS A 50 -26.80 8.27 -7.26
N ILE A 51 -26.00 7.21 -7.12
CA ILE A 51 -26.47 5.83 -7.09
C ILE A 51 -27.21 5.56 -5.78
N ILE A 52 -26.59 5.86 -4.64
CA ILE A 52 -27.16 5.64 -3.30
C ILE A 52 -28.50 6.36 -3.14
N GLN A 53 -28.64 7.59 -3.63
CA GLN A 53 -29.89 8.36 -3.55
C GLN A 53 -31.07 7.70 -4.28
N LYS A 54 -30.80 6.89 -5.31
CA LYS A 54 -31.83 6.18 -6.08
C LYS A 54 -32.27 4.86 -5.44
N MET A 55 -31.47 4.31 -4.53
CA MET A 55 -31.78 3.05 -3.85
C MET A 55 -32.96 3.20 -2.90
N SER A 56 -33.68 2.10 -2.64
CA SER A 56 -34.71 2.03 -1.60
C SER A 56 -34.07 1.84 -0.22
N GLU A 57 -34.87 2.02 0.84
CA GLU A 57 -34.46 1.57 2.18
C GLU A 57 -34.48 0.03 2.26
N PRO A 58 -33.58 -0.60 3.06
CA PRO A 58 -32.56 0.03 3.91
C PRO A 58 -31.24 0.38 3.19
N ASN A 59 -31.07 -0.01 1.92
CA ASN A 59 -29.81 0.14 1.17
C ASN A 59 -29.33 1.59 1.16
N ARG A 60 -30.22 2.55 0.92
CA ARG A 60 -29.89 3.97 0.90
C ARG A 60 -29.29 4.43 2.22
N SER A 61 -29.97 4.22 3.34
CA SER A 61 -29.50 4.72 4.64
C SER A 61 -28.19 4.06 5.07
N GLN A 62 -28.02 2.74 4.88
CA GLN A 62 -26.80 2.06 5.27
C GLN A 62 -25.60 2.44 4.38
N LEU A 63 -25.77 2.46 3.06
CA LEU A 63 -24.69 2.87 2.17
C LEU A 63 -24.33 4.36 2.31
N SER A 64 -25.28 5.21 2.69
CA SER A 64 -24.98 6.62 3.00
C SER A 64 -24.01 6.71 4.18
N LYS A 65 -24.22 5.94 5.25
CA LYS A 65 -23.28 5.87 6.38
C LYS A 65 -21.90 5.36 5.95
N VAL A 66 -21.83 4.30 5.14
CA VAL A 66 -20.55 3.81 4.61
C VAL A 66 -19.85 4.90 3.82
N ASN A 67 -20.56 5.52 2.87
CA ASN A 67 -20.02 6.55 1.98
C ASN A 67 -19.51 7.78 2.74
N GLU A 68 -20.24 8.25 3.76
CA GLU A 68 -19.80 9.33 4.64
C GLU A 68 -18.50 8.99 5.37
N SER A 69 -18.36 7.74 5.83
CA SER A 69 -17.18 7.30 6.59
C SER A 69 -15.90 7.30 5.76
N LEU A 70 -16.02 7.24 4.42
CA LEU A 70 -14.87 7.26 3.51
C LEU A 70 -14.19 8.64 3.43
N ASN A 71 -14.83 9.68 4.00
CA ASN A 71 -14.21 10.99 4.22
C ASN A 71 -13.60 11.14 5.62
N GLY A 72 -13.78 10.14 6.48
CA GLY A 72 -13.28 10.13 7.84
C GLY A 72 -11.76 9.98 7.95
N LYS A 73 -11.28 9.98 9.20
CA LYS A 73 -9.88 9.73 9.53
C LYS A 73 -9.64 8.38 10.21
N ASN A 74 -10.70 7.73 10.71
CA ASN A 74 -10.61 6.52 11.51
C ASN A 74 -10.98 5.30 10.65
N VAL A 75 -9.98 4.45 10.37
CA VAL A 75 -10.14 3.22 9.60
C VAL A 75 -11.08 2.24 10.28
N ASP A 76 -10.99 2.05 11.59
CA ASP A 76 -11.81 1.08 12.32
C ASP A 76 -13.30 1.42 12.19
N THR A 77 -13.65 2.71 12.29
CA THR A 77 -15.04 3.16 12.07
C THR A 77 -15.53 2.85 10.65
N THR A 78 -14.69 3.04 9.64
CA THR A 78 -15.03 2.72 8.24
C THR A 78 -15.19 1.21 8.05
N LEU A 79 -14.29 0.40 8.62
CA LEU A 79 -14.34 -1.06 8.53
C LEU A 79 -15.59 -1.63 9.21
N THR A 80 -15.95 -1.14 10.40
CA THR A 80 -17.20 -1.54 11.07
C THR A 80 -18.42 -1.23 10.19
N ARG A 81 -18.49 -0.03 9.60
CA ARG A 81 -19.60 0.31 8.70
C ARG A 81 -19.65 -0.58 7.44
N LEU A 82 -18.50 -0.97 6.90
CA LEU A 82 -18.42 -1.92 5.79
C LEU A 82 -18.87 -3.32 6.20
N GLU A 83 -18.45 -3.79 7.39
CA GLU A 83 -18.89 -5.06 7.97
C GLU A 83 -20.41 -5.09 8.18
N ASP A 84 -20.98 -4.03 8.77
CA ASP A 84 -22.41 -3.87 8.95
C ASP A 84 -23.16 -3.89 7.61
N ALA A 85 -22.68 -3.16 6.60
CA ALA A 85 -23.30 -3.13 5.28
C ALA A 85 -23.24 -4.50 4.58
N CYS A 86 -22.12 -5.23 4.68
CA CYS A 86 -22.01 -6.59 4.17
C CYS A 86 -23.02 -7.53 4.84
N SER A 87 -23.14 -7.46 6.16
CA SER A 87 -24.05 -8.31 6.93
C SER A 87 -25.51 -7.98 6.65
N GLU A 88 -25.88 -6.71 6.69
CA GLU A 88 -27.28 -6.27 6.59
C GLU A 88 -27.81 -6.27 5.16
N LEU A 89 -26.99 -5.89 4.18
CA LEU A 89 -27.45 -5.71 2.79
C LEU A 89 -27.16 -6.93 1.91
N LEU A 90 -26.02 -7.60 2.12
CA LEU A 90 -25.57 -8.73 1.29
C LEU A 90 -25.71 -10.09 2.00
N GLN A 91 -26.10 -10.10 3.27
CA GLN A 91 -26.13 -11.30 4.13
C GLN A 91 -24.77 -12.02 4.18
N LEU A 92 -23.68 -11.26 4.09
CA LEU A 92 -22.31 -11.76 4.14
C LEU A 92 -21.71 -11.53 5.53
N ILE A 93 -21.16 -12.59 6.11
CA ILE A 93 -20.42 -12.51 7.37
C ILE A 93 -18.93 -12.43 7.05
N LEU A 94 -18.33 -11.25 7.27
CA LEU A 94 -16.89 -11.07 7.17
C LEU A 94 -16.21 -11.75 8.36
N LYS A 95 -15.35 -12.73 8.08
CA LYS A 95 -14.58 -13.46 9.10
C LYS A 95 -13.13 -13.07 9.00
N ARG A 96 -12.51 -12.79 10.15
CA ARG A 96 -11.06 -12.65 10.23
C ARG A 96 -10.42 -14.01 9.87
N PRO A 97 -9.38 -14.03 9.04
CA PRO A 97 -8.66 -15.26 8.76
C PRO A 97 -8.12 -15.84 10.07
N ASN A 98 -8.13 -17.16 10.18
CA ASN A 98 -7.42 -17.82 11.28
C ASN A 98 -5.90 -17.64 11.10
N LYS A 99 -5.12 -17.94 12.14
CA LYS A 99 -3.65 -17.76 12.12
C LYS A 99 -2.94 -18.49 10.97
N LYS A 100 -3.46 -19.64 10.52
CA LYS A 100 -2.87 -20.37 9.39
C LYS A 100 -3.18 -19.66 8.08
N SER A 101 -4.46 -19.36 7.84
CA SER A 101 -4.91 -18.63 6.64
C SER A 101 -4.29 -17.24 6.53
N GLU A 102 -4.08 -16.55 7.64
CA GLU A 102 -3.38 -15.26 7.67
C GLU A 102 -1.92 -15.39 7.23
N LYS A 103 -1.20 -16.41 7.74
CA LYS A 103 0.16 -16.70 7.29
C LYS A 103 0.25 -17.05 5.81
N ASP A 104 -0.67 -17.90 5.34
CA ASP A 104 -0.73 -18.30 3.93
C ASP A 104 -0.99 -17.09 3.04
N LEU A 105 -1.91 -16.20 3.44
CA LEU A 105 -2.20 -14.95 2.72
C LEU A 105 -0.99 -14.00 2.70
N ILE A 106 -0.30 -13.83 3.83
CA ILE A 106 0.90 -13.00 3.93
C ILE A 106 2.00 -13.53 3.00
N LEU A 107 2.19 -14.86 2.96
CA LEU A 107 3.13 -15.50 2.06
C LEU A 107 2.76 -15.22 0.59
N GLU A 108 1.48 -15.38 0.24
CA GLU A 108 0.98 -15.13 -1.12
C GLU A 108 1.19 -13.67 -1.53
N ILE A 109 0.87 -12.70 -0.66
CA ILE A 109 1.10 -11.28 -0.92
C ILE A 109 2.59 -11.02 -1.15
N ARG A 110 3.48 -11.60 -0.33
CA ARG A 110 4.92 -11.44 -0.50
C ARG A 110 5.39 -11.93 -1.86
N GLU A 111 5.00 -13.14 -2.25
CA GLU A 111 5.44 -13.71 -3.53
C GLU A 111 4.83 -12.96 -4.73
N LYS A 112 3.59 -12.45 -4.62
CA LYS A 112 3.00 -11.55 -5.64
C LYS A 112 3.78 -10.25 -5.79
N LEU A 113 4.16 -9.61 -4.67
CA LEU A 113 4.97 -8.39 -4.71
C LEU A 113 6.35 -8.65 -5.30
N LYS A 114 6.98 -9.78 -4.98
CA LYS A 114 8.27 -10.18 -5.56
C LYS A 114 8.17 -10.51 -7.04
N SER A 115 7.12 -11.19 -7.47
CA SER A 115 6.85 -11.44 -8.88
C SER A 115 6.69 -10.12 -9.63
N LYS A 116 5.87 -9.19 -9.11
CA LYS A 116 5.73 -7.85 -9.70
C LYS A 116 7.07 -7.12 -9.76
N LEU A 117 7.86 -7.18 -8.68
CA LEU A 117 9.18 -6.56 -8.64
C LEU A 117 10.15 -7.17 -9.66
N THR A 118 10.03 -8.46 -9.99
CA THR A 118 10.95 -9.15 -10.91
C THR A 118 10.93 -8.56 -12.31
N ASP A 119 9.74 -8.24 -12.82
CA ASP A 119 9.57 -7.72 -14.18
C ASP A 119 9.54 -6.19 -14.24
N GLU A 120 9.48 -5.51 -13.09
CA GLU A 120 9.38 -4.06 -13.01
C GLU A 120 10.65 -3.36 -13.52
N GLN A 121 10.44 -2.29 -14.27
CA GLN A 121 11.48 -1.44 -14.87
C GLN A 121 11.36 0.01 -14.43
N ASP A 122 10.18 0.45 -13.98
CA ASP A 122 9.98 1.81 -13.48
C ASP A 122 10.71 2.00 -12.15
N PRO A 123 11.71 2.90 -12.06
CA PRO A 123 12.49 3.12 -10.85
C PRO A 123 11.64 3.48 -9.63
N ALA A 124 10.59 4.28 -9.83
CA ALA A 124 9.71 4.68 -8.73
C ALA A 124 8.95 3.47 -8.15
N MET A 125 8.42 2.61 -9.02
CA MET A 125 7.75 1.38 -8.61
C MET A 125 8.72 0.36 -8.00
N ILE A 126 9.93 0.19 -8.56
CA ILE A 126 10.98 -0.67 -7.97
C ILE A 126 11.27 -0.24 -6.53
N LEU A 127 11.48 1.06 -6.30
CA LEU A 127 11.74 1.60 -4.97
C LEU A 127 10.54 1.38 -4.05
N HIS A 128 9.32 1.66 -4.53
CA HIS A 128 8.11 1.50 -3.73
C HIS A 128 7.86 0.05 -3.29
N LEU A 129 7.97 -0.91 -4.21
CA LEU A 129 7.84 -2.34 -3.93
C LEU A 129 8.92 -2.83 -2.97
N THR A 130 10.17 -2.41 -3.19
CA THR A 130 11.30 -2.76 -2.32
C THR A 130 11.10 -2.23 -0.90
N VAL A 131 10.72 -0.96 -0.74
CA VAL A 131 10.46 -0.36 0.58
C VAL A 131 9.30 -1.06 1.29
N THR A 132 8.25 -1.45 0.56
CA THR A 132 7.13 -2.22 1.11
C THR A 132 7.59 -3.61 1.61
N LEU A 133 8.44 -4.29 0.85
CA LEU A 133 9.01 -5.59 1.22
C LEU A 133 9.99 -5.48 2.41
N LEU A 134 10.79 -4.42 2.47
CA LEU A 134 11.67 -4.14 3.62
C LEU A 134 10.88 -3.82 4.88
N PHE A 135 9.76 -3.10 4.76
CA PHE A 135 8.86 -2.86 5.88
C PHE A 135 8.31 -4.17 6.44
N TYR A 136 7.88 -5.09 5.56
CA TYR A 136 7.49 -6.45 5.96
C TYR A 136 8.58 -7.19 6.76
N VAL A 137 9.84 -7.09 6.34
CA VAL A 137 10.98 -7.70 7.05
C VAL A 137 11.17 -7.06 8.43
N VAL A 138 11.23 -5.73 8.50
CA VAL A 138 11.51 -4.98 9.74
C VAL A 138 10.36 -5.05 10.74
N GLN A 139 9.13 -5.25 10.27
CA GLN A 139 7.91 -5.32 11.10
C GLN A 139 7.40 -6.76 11.30
N ASP A 140 8.31 -7.74 11.28
CA ASP A 140 8.03 -9.14 11.60
C ASP A 140 6.81 -9.72 10.89
N GLY A 141 6.73 -9.51 9.57
CA GLY A 141 5.72 -10.12 8.73
C GLY A 141 4.51 -9.25 8.42
N ARG A 142 4.52 -7.96 8.81
CA ARG A 142 3.40 -7.04 8.57
C ARG A 142 3.64 -6.14 7.37
N PHE A 143 2.76 -6.24 6.37
CA PHE A 143 2.77 -5.34 5.23
C PHE A 143 2.22 -3.96 5.58
N ILE A 144 2.66 -2.98 4.80
CA ILE A 144 2.14 -1.62 4.83
C ILE A 144 1.46 -1.31 3.50
N HIS A 145 0.29 -0.70 3.56
CA HIS A 145 -0.36 -0.12 2.39
C HIS A 145 -0.12 1.39 2.41
N ALA A 146 0.71 1.88 1.49
CA ALA A 146 1.16 3.26 1.48
C ALA A 146 1.14 3.85 0.06
N PRO A 147 0.87 5.16 -0.09
CA PRO A 147 1.03 5.82 -1.37
C PRO A 147 2.52 6.07 -1.64
N GLY A 148 2.90 6.18 -2.93
CA GLY A 148 4.29 6.47 -3.33
C GLY A 148 4.91 7.70 -2.66
N LYS A 149 4.11 8.75 -2.42
CA LYS A 149 4.55 9.98 -1.71
C LYS A 149 5.01 9.74 -0.26
N SER A 150 4.64 8.62 0.35
CA SER A 150 5.05 8.26 1.70
C SER A 150 6.40 7.51 1.73
N VAL A 151 6.91 7.08 0.57
CA VAL A 151 8.16 6.32 0.46
C VAL A 151 9.35 7.03 1.14
N PRO A 152 9.59 8.35 0.96
CA PRO A 152 10.68 9.04 1.66
C PRO A 152 10.60 8.92 3.19
N THR A 153 9.40 9.09 3.75
CA THR A 153 9.18 8.99 5.20
C THR A 153 9.34 7.54 5.67
N LEU A 154 8.92 6.57 4.86
CA LEU A 154 9.11 5.15 5.15
C LEU A 154 10.59 4.74 5.13
N ILE A 155 11.37 5.22 4.16
CA ILE A 155 12.83 5.00 4.14
C ILE A 155 13.45 5.51 5.43
N LYS A 156 13.13 6.75 5.82
CA LYS A 156 13.61 7.35 7.08
C LYS A 156 13.22 6.53 8.32
N PHE A 157 12.00 5.97 8.33
CA PHE A 157 11.55 5.08 9.41
C PHE A 157 12.38 3.78 9.45
N LEU A 158 12.60 3.16 8.28
CA LEU A 158 13.37 1.92 8.16
C LEU A 158 14.84 2.10 8.49
N SER A 159 15.41 3.28 8.27
CA SER A 159 16.85 3.51 8.44
C SER A 159 17.40 3.17 9.81
N LYS A 160 16.57 3.23 10.86
CA LYS A 160 16.94 2.85 12.23
C LYS A 160 17.30 1.36 12.36
N ASN A 161 16.82 0.51 11.44
CA ASN A 161 16.95 -0.94 11.48
C ASN A 161 17.73 -1.52 10.29
N LEU A 162 18.21 -0.66 9.38
CA LEU A 162 18.93 -1.07 8.18
C LEU A 162 20.42 -0.69 8.30
N PRO A 163 21.33 -1.53 7.76
CA PRO A 163 22.74 -1.17 7.60
C PRO A 163 22.95 0.12 6.80
N THR A 164 24.03 0.84 7.10
CA THR A 164 24.38 2.13 6.47
C THR A 164 24.45 2.06 4.95
N ASN A 165 25.02 0.99 4.39
CA ASN A 165 25.16 0.84 2.95
C ASN A 165 23.79 0.70 2.26
N ILE A 166 22.86 -0.05 2.86
CA ILE A 166 21.48 -0.18 2.35
C ILE A 166 20.77 1.16 2.42
N ASN A 167 20.89 1.87 3.56
CA ASN A 167 20.31 3.20 3.73
C ASN A 167 20.79 4.18 2.65
N GLN A 168 22.10 4.20 2.39
CA GLN A 168 22.67 5.07 1.36
C GLN A 168 22.08 4.75 -0.02
N ARG A 169 22.02 3.48 -0.41
CA ARG A 169 21.45 3.06 -1.70
C ARG A 169 19.97 3.42 -1.84
N LEU A 170 19.18 3.26 -0.78
CA LEU A 170 17.76 3.66 -0.77
C LEU A 170 17.60 5.17 -0.95
N HIS A 171 18.44 5.97 -0.30
CA HIS A 171 18.42 7.43 -0.45
C HIS A 171 18.86 7.88 -1.85
N GLU A 172 19.93 7.30 -2.41
CA GLU A 172 20.37 7.57 -3.79
C GLU A 172 19.24 7.28 -4.80
N MET A 173 18.53 6.15 -4.64
CA MET A 173 17.39 5.80 -5.48
C MET A 173 16.20 6.75 -5.28
N GLN A 174 15.93 7.16 -4.04
CA GLN A 174 14.86 8.10 -3.72
C GLN A 174 15.11 9.47 -4.37
N GLU A 175 16.32 10.02 -4.25
CA GLU A 175 16.69 11.29 -4.87
C GLU A 175 16.55 11.21 -6.39
N PHE A 176 17.03 10.12 -6.99
CA PHE A 176 16.88 9.88 -8.42
C PHE A 176 15.41 9.90 -8.87
N VAL A 177 14.53 9.17 -8.17
CA VAL A 177 13.08 9.12 -8.49
C VAL A 177 12.44 10.50 -8.36
N ILE A 178 12.77 11.27 -7.32
CA ILE A 178 12.25 12.62 -7.12
C ILE A 178 12.74 13.54 -8.26
N HIS A 179 14.02 13.48 -8.62
CA HIS A 179 14.57 14.28 -9.70
C HIS A 179 13.98 13.92 -11.07
N GLN A 180 13.80 12.64 -11.37
CA GLN A 180 13.16 12.19 -12.61
C GLN A 180 11.72 12.71 -12.74
N SER A 181 10.99 12.81 -11.61
CA SER A 181 9.63 13.35 -11.58
C SER A 181 9.56 14.89 -11.71
N ALA A 182 10.63 15.60 -11.35
CA ALA A 182 10.67 17.07 -11.29
C ALA A 182 11.41 17.73 -12.48
N ALA A 183 12.47 17.10 -12.97
CA ALA A 183 13.28 17.54 -14.09
C ALA A 183 13.20 16.45 -15.16
N GLY A 184 12.55 16.74 -16.29
CA GLY A 184 12.40 15.79 -17.40
C GLY A 184 13.73 15.09 -17.73
N ALA A 185 13.85 13.83 -17.30
CA ALA A 185 14.79 12.80 -17.74
C ALA A 185 16.32 13.07 -17.68
N SER A 186 16.83 14.07 -16.95
CA SER A 186 18.29 14.39 -16.98
C SER A 186 19.16 13.66 -15.95
N ALA A 187 18.57 13.13 -14.87
CA ALA A 187 19.32 12.28 -13.94
C ALA A 187 19.40 10.85 -14.51
N GLN A 188 20.59 10.25 -14.49
CA GLN A 188 20.80 8.83 -14.81
C GLN A 188 21.38 8.13 -13.58
N LEU A 189 20.70 7.10 -13.11
CA LEU A 189 21.22 6.17 -12.11
C LEU A 189 21.72 4.93 -12.84
N SER A 190 22.92 4.45 -12.50
CA SER A 190 23.49 3.25 -13.11
C SER A 190 22.57 2.04 -12.91
N ASN A 191 22.38 1.23 -13.95
CA ASN A 191 21.57 0.01 -13.91
C ASN A 191 21.95 -0.92 -12.75
N GLU A 192 23.24 -1.01 -12.40
CA GLU A 192 23.73 -1.80 -11.27
C GLU A 192 23.11 -1.40 -9.93
N LYS A 193 22.89 -0.10 -9.70
CA LYS A 193 22.26 0.41 -8.48
C LYS A 193 20.77 0.09 -8.44
N ILE A 194 20.09 0.18 -9.58
CA ILE A 194 18.67 -0.19 -9.69
C ILE A 194 18.51 -1.69 -9.43
N GLU A 195 19.37 -2.51 -10.04
CA GLU A 195 19.40 -3.96 -9.85
C GLU A 195 19.75 -4.35 -8.41
N PHE A 196 20.61 -3.60 -7.72
CA PHE A 196 20.87 -3.80 -6.29
C PHE A 196 19.59 -3.62 -5.46
N ILE A 197 18.84 -2.53 -5.66
CA ILE A 197 17.57 -2.27 -4.95
C ILE A 197 16.57 -3.37 -5.25
N LYS A 198 16.48 -3.80 -6.52
CA LYS A 198 15.61 -4.89 -6.95
C LYS A 198 15.96 -6.21 -6.25
N LYS A 199 17.23 -6.60 -6.27
CA LYS A 199 17.74 -7.81 -5.58
C LYS A 199 17.49 -7.75 -4.07
N LEU A 200 17.66 -6.58 -3.47
CA LEU A 200 17.36 -6.36 -2.05
C LEU A 200 15.89 -6.67 -1.75
N GLY A 201 14.94 -6.12 -2.52
CA GLY A 201 13.51 -6.43 -2.37
C GLY A 201 13.20 -7.91 -2.60
N LEU A 202 13.77 -8.53 -3.64
CA LEU A 202 13.57 -9.95 -3.95
C LEU A 202 14.11 -10.92 -2.89
N SER A 203 15.05 -10.47 -2.06
CA SER A 203 15.59 -11.27 -0.95
C SER A 203 14.71 -11.24 0.32
N ALA A 204 13.67 -10.41 0.35
CA ALA A 204 12.79 -10.26 1.50
C ALA A 204 12.15 -11.58 1.92
N LYS A 205 12.38 -11.94 3.19
CA LYS A 205 11.81 -13.08 3.89
C LYS A 205 11.70 -12.75 5.38
N GLU A 206 10.83 -13.46 6.09
CA GLU A 206 10.79 -13.38 7.55
C GLU A 206 12.18 -13.64 8.14
N LYS A 207 12.59 -12.78 9.08
CA LYS A 207 13.89 -12.86 9.77
C LYS A 207 15.09 -12.87 8.83
N MET A 208 14.98 -12.16 7.71
CA MET A 208 16.09 -11.90 6.82
C MET A 208 17.23 -11.18 7.59
N SER A 209 18.45 -11.65 7.41
CA SER A 209 19.65 -10.93 7.85
C SER A 209 20.14 -10.03 6.72
N PHE A 210 20.41 -8.76 7.03
CA PHE A 210 20.97 -7.81 6.07
C PHE A 210 22.50 -7.93 5.90
N ALA A 211 23.16 -8.79 6.68
CA ALA A 211 24.62 -8.93 6.65
C ALA A 211 25.16 -9.38 5.29
N SER A 212 24.38 -10.14 4.49
CA SER A 212 24.77 -10.62 3.16
C SER A 212 24.82 -9.52 2.10
N PHE A 213 24.32 -8.32 2.39
CA PHE A 213 24.35 -7.17 1.48
C PHE A 213 25.51 -6.21 1.78
N GLY A 214 26.33 -6.52 2.79
CA GLY A 214 27.40 -5.65 3.30
C GLY A 214 28.82 -5.96 2.80
N SER A 215 29.00 -6.93 1.89
CA SER A 215 30.34 -7.38 1.45
C SER A 215 30.81 -6.85 0.10
N GLU A 216 30.08 -5.95 -0.56
CA GLU A 216 30.63 -5.21 -1.69
C GLU A 216 31.48 -4.07 -1.14
N THR A 217 32.70 -4.45 -0.76
CA THR A 217 33.79 -3.57 -0.40
C THR A 217 34.00 -2.52 -1.48
N ASN A 218 34.18 -1.29 -1.03
CA ASN A 218 34.88 -0.21 -1.72
C ASN A 218 36.19 -0.76 -2.33
N GLU A 219 36.14 -1.26 -3.56
CA GLU A 219 37.32 -1.50 -4.39
C GLU A 219 36.95 -1.16 -5.83
N ALA A 220 37.29 0.07 -6.24
CA ALA A 220 38.24 0.34 -7.31
C ALA A 220 37.96 1.69 -8.00
N SER A 221 38.93 2.59 -7.80
CA SER A 221 39.39 3.69 -8.66
C SER A 221 38.50 4.91 -8.86
#